data_AF-A0A3N5JTX3-F1
#
_entry.id   AF-A0A3N5JTX3-F1
#
_cell.length_a   1.000
_cell.length_b   1.000
_cell.length_c   1.000
_cell.angle_alpha   90.00
_cell.angle_beta   90.00
_cell.angle_gamma   90.00
#
_symmetry.space_group_name_H-M   'P 1'
#
loop_
_entity.id
_entity.type
_entity.pdbx_description
1 polymer ?
#
loop_
_entity_poly.entity_id
_entity_poly.type
_entity_poly.pdbx_seq_one_letter_code
_entity_poly.pdbx_strand_id
1 'polypeptide(L)'
;NPDAVFVLRTSIDSKANAPAILDVGRKLGMSLFQIKPDSNSGFPSSTNVVIKPNMTWWDWDITPIEEIMGIQTDPHFVEGVIGALTDLSIQPSNIFIRDGNYFGPESTSGKSYAEMAKRTNINLKDVSAGVGNLEMNDLQWIDIQRGSWFKKIPYIWPVNSVNSFLINISKFKSHSMGMTLCSKNLQGTIARPYIAHCTAWNTDMGGVDSQNVVPDAFSTIKGNYERHKKAGIPRWDIPGESSGGLWMETWASRCLDNNSSLKPLINIIEGVYGREGPFISGPDNGYGKDFLTNIVIFGKNSFHVDIIGTYLAGHEPGNFGLFHMAKENKLSNYLNPSDIPVYEWNLDGTATRAVLSGFPRTPIRTPYLQKAGEEQYHMVNESYDYTTAVSEPNPKLNRPDVFAIQQNFPNPFNPSTSIRFHIPIAGYVFIEIFDLSGRRIAILINEYKYAGDHLVVWNCQNISSGTYYYRMSFQGSTITKAMVLLR
;
A
#
# COMPACT_ATOMS: atom_id res chain seq x y z
N ASN A 1 12.12 5.51 4.50
CA ASN A 1 11.38 6.68 4.02
C ASN A 1 9.90 6.29 4.03
N PRO A 2 9.01 6.92 4.83
CA PRO A 2 7.59 6.55 4.89
C PRO A 2 6.82 6.83 3.59
N ASP A 3 7.33 7.73 2.76
CA ASP A 3 6.69 8.14 1.51
C ASP A 3 7.13 7.29 0.30
N ALA A 4 8.21 6.51 0.46
CA ALA A 4 8.76 5.71 -0.64
C ALA A 4 7.87 4.51 -0.98
N VAL A 5 7.85 4.20 -2.27
CA VAL A 5 7.23 3.01 -2.82
C VAL A 5 8.31 2.12 -3.42
N PHE A 6 8.17 0.82 -3.19
CA PHE A 6 9.10 -0.20 -3.64
C PHE A 6 8.40 -1.10 -4.65
N VAL A 7 9.12 -1.49 -5.69
CA VAL A 7 8.67 -2.43 -6.70
C VAL A 7 9.65 -3.60 -6.73
N LEU A 8 9.16 -4.79 -6.41
CA LEU A 8 9.87 -6.05 -6.58
C LEU A 8 9.44 -6.65 -7.92
N ARG A 9 10.40 -6.96 -8.79
CA ARG A 9 10.13 -7.77 -9.98
C ARG A 9 10.09 -9.25 -9.59
N THR A 10 9.13 -9.96 -10.16
CA THR A 10 9.01 -11.41 -10.04
C THR A 10 9.16 -12.05 -11.41
N SER A 11 9.25 -13.37 -11.45
CA SER A 11 9.36 -14.12 -12.71
C SER A 11 8.63 -15.46 -12.57
N ILE A 12 7.32 -15.39 -12.38
CA ILE A 12 6.47 -16.57 -12.49
C ILE A 12 6.08 -16.80 -13.95
N ASP A 13 5.97 -18.07 -14.32
CA ASP A 13 5.63 -18.55 -15.66
C ASP A 13 4.12 -18.71 -15.86
N SER A 14 3.38 -18.94 -14.78
CA SER A 14 1.92 -19.15 -14.81
C SER A 14 1.28 -18.72 -13.51
N LYS A 15 0.12 -18.05 -13.61
CA LYS A 15 -0.71 -17.71 -12.44
C LYS A 15 -1.19 -18.94 -11.68
N ALA A 16 -1.15 -20.12 -12.30
CA ALA A 16 -1.49 -21.39 -11.65
C ALA A 16 -0.28 -22.04 -10.94
N ASN A 17 0.92 -21.48 -11.02
CA ASN A 17 2.12 -22.01 -10.38
C ASN A 17 2.16 -21.63 -8.88
N ALA A 18 1.32 -22.32 -8.09
CA ALA A 18 1.18 -22.10 -6.65
C ALA A 18 2.52 -22.15 -5.87
N PRO A 19 3.42 -23.14 -6.09
CA PRO A 19 4.72 -23.15 -5.42
C PRO A 19 5.57 -21.90 -5.70
N ALA A 20 5.58 -21.41 -6.95
CA ALA A 20 6.35 -20.20 -7.29
C ALA A 20 5.74 -18.94 -6.66
N ILE A 21 4.40 -18.84 -6.61
CA ILE A 21 3.70 -17.72 -5.97
C ILE A 21 3.96 -17.71 -4.46
N LEU A 22 3.94 -18.90 -3.82
CA LEU A 22 4.29 -19.06 -2.40
C LEU A 22 5.72 -18.60 -2.13
N ASP A 23 6.67 -19.03 -2.96
CA ASP A 23 8.07 -18.67 -2.84
C ASP A 23 8.31 -17.15 -2.98
N VAL A 24 7.58 -16.47 -3.89
CA VAL A 24 7.59 -15.01 -3.99
C VAL A 24 7.15 -14.36 -2.67
N GLY A 25 6.00 -14.79 -2.11
CA GLY A 25 5.48 -14.27 -0.85
C GLY A 25 6.45 -14.50 0.31
N ARG A 26 7.07 -15.69 0.36
CA ARG A 26 8.05 -16.06 1.39
C ARG A 26 9.31 -15.22 1.32
N LYS A 27 9.94 -15.15 0.14
CA LYS A 27 11.17 -14.36 -0.05
C LYS A 27 10.95 -12.87 0.20
N LEU A 28 9.81 -12.33 -0.24
CA LEU A 28 9.44 -10.96 0.10
C LEU A 28 9.32 -10.79 1.62
N GLY A 29 8.56 -11.66 2.29
CA GLY A 29 8.40 -11.63 3.75
C GLY A 29 9.74 -11.68 4.50
N MET A 30 10.64 -12.59 4.12
CA MET A 30 11.98 -12.71 4.71
C MET A 30 12.84 -11.46 4.49
N SER A 31 12.68 -10.78 3.36
CA SER A 31 13.42 -9.54 3.08
C SER A 31 12.87 -8.34 3.86
N LEU A 32 11.56 -8.31 4.15
CA LEU A 32 10.88 -7.20 4.81
C LEU A 32 10.91 -7.29 6.33
N PHE A 33 10.66 -8.49 6.87
CA PHE A 33 10.52 -8.73 8.30
C PHE A 33 11.81 -9.32 8.85
N GLN A 34 12.37 -8.66 9.86
CA GLN A 34 13.63 -9.06 10.47
C GLN A 34 13.57 -8.84 11.98
N ILE A 35 14.29 -9.67 12.73
CA ILE A 35 14.50 -9.48 14.17
C ILE A 35 15.32 -8.19 14.36
N LYS A 36 14.80 -7.28 15.18
CA LYS A 36 15.55 -6.09 15.59
C LYS A 36 16.51 -6.44 16.73
N PRO A 37 17.70 -5.81 16.78
CA PRO A 37 18.68 -6.07 17.84
C PRO A 37 18.27 -5.46 19.19
N ASP A 38 17.31 -4.55 19.22
CA ASP A 38 16.82 -3.89 20.43
C ASP A 38 15.30 -4.01 20.59
N SER A 39 14.83 -4.04 21.84
CA SER A 39 13.41 -4.19 22.20
C SER A 39 12.57 -2.93 21.99
N ASN A 40 13.19 -1.78 21.71
CA ASN A 40 12.52 -0.48 21.68
C ASN A 40 12.13 -0.03 20.27
N SER A 41 12.63 -0.71 19.24
CA SER A 41 12.43 -0.36 17.83
C SER A 41 11.63 -1.39 17.02
N GLY A 42 11.10 -2.43 17.68
CA GLY A 42 10.37 -3.54 17.06
C GLY A 42 9.06 -3.89 17.78
N PHE A 43 8.36 -4.88 17.23
CA PHE A 43 7.19 -5.48 17.87
C PHE A 43 7.62 -6.71 18.68
N PRO A 44 7.10 -6.90 19.91
CA PRO A 44 7.22 -8.18 20.61
C PRO A 44 6.77 -9.37 19.74
N SER A 45 7.37 -10.54 19.91
CA SER A 45 6.89 -11.77 19.23
C SER A 45 5.49 -12.21 19.68
N SER A 46 5.01 -11.67 20.80
CA SER A 46 3.64 -11.81 21.30
C SER A 46 2.65 -10.83 20.67
N THR A 47 3.09 -9.92 19.80
CA THR A 47 2.21 -8.98 19.08
C THR A 47 1.30 -9.71 18.10
N ASN A 48 0.03 -9.29 18.06
CA ASN A 48 -0.92 -9.81 17.09
C ASN A 48 -0.63 -9.25 15.69
N VAL A 49 -0.46 -10.14 14.72
CA VAL A 49 -0.26 -9.78 13.32
C VAL A 49 -1.58 -9.95 12.59
N VAL A 50 -2.17 -8.84 12.15
CA VAL A 50 -3.37 -8.88 11.32
C VAL A 50 -2.98 -8.79 9.86
N ILE A 51 -3.40 -9.74 9.06
CA ILE A 51 -3.23 -9.74 7.61
C ILE A 51 -4.61 -9.49 6.99
N LYS A 52 -4.70 -8.44 6.17
CA LYS A 52 -5.88 -8.09 5.40
C LYS A 52 -5.63 -8.40 3.92
N PRO A 53 -5.99 -9.59 3.43
CA PRO A 53 -5.97 -9.89 1.99
C PRO A 53 -7.10 -9.15 1.27
N ASN A 54 -7.12 -9.13 -0.07
CA ASN A 54 -8.28 -8.67 -0.82
C ASN A 54 -9.31 -9.77 -0.98
N MET A 55 -10.42 -9.65 -0.24
CA MET A 55 -11.60 -10.50 -0.35
C MET A 55 -12.79 -9.74 -0.92
N THR A 56 -13.72 -10.51 -1.47
CA THR A 56 -14.96 -10.01 -2.05
C THR A 56 -16.15 -10.70 -1.38
N TRP A 57 -17.28 -10.01 -1.29
CA TRP A 57 -18.50 -10.56 -0.68
C TRP A 57 -19.10 -11.76 -1.40
N TRP A 58 -18.73 -11.96 -2.66
CA TRP A 58 -19.44 -12.85 -3.56
C TRP A 58 -18.73 -14.21 -3.71
N ASP A 59 -19.47 -15.28 -3.42
CA ASP A 59 -19.12 -16.65 -3.75
C ASP A 59 -19.71 -16.98 -5.13
N TRP A 60 -18.86 -17.24 -6.11
CA TRP A 60 -19.30 -17.70 -7.42
C TRP A 60 -18.99 -19.19 -7.45
N ASP A 61 -20.04 -20.02 -7.35
CA ASP A 61 -20.01 -21.43 -7.76
C ASP A 61 -19.82 -21.51 -9.29
N ILE A 62 -18.68 -21.05 -9.79
CA ILE A 62 -18.29 -21.14 -11.20
C ILE A 62 -16.87 -21.67 -11.23
N THR A 63 -16.75 -22.90 -11.72
CA THR A 63 -15.48 -23.60 -11.96
C THR A 63 -15.19 -23.50 -13.46
N PRO A 64 -13.95 -23.15 -13.89
CA PRO A 64 -12.67 -23.35 -13.19
C PRO A 64 -12.18 -22.18 -12.32
N ILE A 65 -11.52 -22.49 -11.20
CA ILE A 65 -10.90 -21.53 -10.28
C ILE A 65 -9.95 -20.56 -11.02
N GLU A 66 -9.33 -21.03 -12.09
CA GLU A 66 -8.45 -20.26 -12.99
C GLU A 66 -9.11 -19.01 -13.56
N GLU A 67 -10.43 -18.95 -13.70
CA GLU A 67 -11.15 -17.80 -14.23
C GLU A 67 -11.35 -16.68 -13.19
N ILE A 68 -11.26 -17.04 -11.90
CA ILE A 68 -11.57 -16.16 -10.77
C ILE A 68 -10.35 -15.87 -9.88
N MET A 69 -9.18 -16.46 -10.17
CA MET A 69 -7.94 -16.28 -9.38
C MET A 69 -7.55 -14.81 -9.18
N GLY A 70 -7.80 -13.94 -10.16
CA GLY A 70 -7.45 -12.52 -10.07
C GLY A 70 -8.45 -11.64 -9.30
N ILE A 71 -9.57 -12.22 -8.83
CA ILE A 71 -10.59 -11.47 -8.08
C ILE A 71 -10.10 -11.18 -6.65
N GLN A 72 -9.30 -12.07 -6.08
CA GLN A 72 -8.84 -12.04 -4.71
C GLN A 72 -7.30 -12.05 -4.65
N THR A 73 -6.74 -11.68 -3.49
CA THR A 73 -5.30 -11.89 -3.23
C THR A 73 -5.00 -13.38 -3.16
N ASP A 74 -3.98 -13.84 -3.88
CA ASP A 74 -3.64 -15.28 -3.93
C ASP A 74 -3.29 -15.83 -2.54
N PRO A 75 -3.97 -16.87 -2.04
CA PRO A 75 -3.68 -17.48 -0.74
C PRO A 75 -2.26 -18.01 -0.62
N HIS A 76 -1.65 -18.53 -1.70
CA HIS A 76 -0.27 -19.04 -1.65
C HIS A 76 0.73 -17.92 -1.41
N PHE A 77 0.50 -16.75 -2.00
CA PHE A 77 1.34 -15.57 -1.72
C PHE A 77 1.25 -15.19 -0.24
N VAL A 78 0.04 -15.17 0.32
CA VAL A 78 -0.18 -14.87 1.74
C VAL A 78 0.42 -15.96 2.63
N GLU A 79 0.31 -17.23 2.27
CA GLU A 79 0.96 -18.37 2.94
C GLU A 79 2.47 -18.21 3.01
N GLY A 80 3.09 -17.77 1.92
CA GLY A 80 4.52 -17.44 1.89
C GLY A 80 4.88 -16.35 2.90
N VAL A 81 4.10 -15.26 2.94
CA VAL A 81 4.29 -14.17 3.91
C VAL A 81 4.13 -14.66 5.35
N ILE A 82 3.12 -15.50 5.62
CA ILE A 82 2.91 -16.13 6.93
C ILE A 82 4.12 -16.98 7.32
N GLY A 83 4.62 -17.80 6.39
CA GLY A 83 5.80 -18.64 6.61
C GLY A 83 7.02 -17.82 7.03
N ALA A 84 7.23 -16.65 6.41
CA ALA A 84 8.31 -15.75 6.82
C ALA A 84 8.13 -15.18 8.23
N LEU A 85 6.89 -14.91 8.66
CA LEU A 85 6.59 -14.45 10.02
C LEU A 85 6.82 -15.56 11.06
N THR A 86 6.42 -16.80 10.75
CA THR A 86 6.61 -17.94 11.66
C THR A 86 8.08 -18.33 11.79
N ASP A 87 8.88 -18.17 10.73
CA ASP A 87 10.35 -18.32 10.79
C ASP A 87 10.98 -17.34 11.80
N LEU A 88 10.36 -16.17 12.02
CA LEU A 88 10.76 -15.18 13.03
C LEU A 88 10.18 -15.47 14.42
N SER A 89 9.71 -16.70 14.65
CA SER A 89 9.13 -17.15 15.93
C SER A 89 7.84 -16.43 16.35
N ILE A 90 7.12 -15.81 15.41
CA ILE A 90 5.74 -15.36 15.66
C ILE A 90 4.85 -16.59 15.71
N GLN A 91 4.16 -16.78 16.83
CA GLN A 91 3.25 -17.92 17.00
C GLN A 91 2.11 -17.84 15.97
N PRO A 92 1.78 -18.93 15.26
CA PRO A 92 0.64 -18.95 14.33
C PRO A 92 -0.68 -18.47 14.97
N SER A 93 -0.88 -18.78 16.25
CA SER A 93 -2.02 -18.31 17.06
C SER A 93 -2.06 -16.78 17.29
N ASN A 94 -1.01 -16.05 16.92
CA ASN A 94 -0.98 -14.58 16.94
C ASN A 94 -1.11 -13.98 15.54
N ILE A 95 -1.24 -14.81 14.50
CA ILE A 95 -1.45 -14.35 13.12
C ILE A 95 -2.94 -14.50 12.80
N PHE A 96 -3.54 -13.43 12.28
CA PHE A 96 -4.98 -13.32 12.04
C PHE A 96 -5.24 -12.91 10.61
N ILE A 97 -6.02 -13.70 9.88
CA ILE A 97 -6.67 -13.23 8.66
C ILE A 97 -8.01 -12.63 9.06
N ARG A 98 -8.26 -11.38 8.65
CA ARG A 98 -9.52 -10.67 8.95
C ARG A 98 -10.06 -9.94 7.73
N ASP A 99 -11.34 -10.16 7.45
CA ASP A 99 -12.14 -9.46 6.46
C ASP A 99 -13.63 -9.53 6.88
N GLY A 100 -14.39 -8.45 6.69
CA GLY A 100 -15.84 -8.39 6.95
C GLY A 100 -16.68 -9.00 5.82
N ASN A 101 -16.03 -9.53 4.79
CA ASN A 101 -16.64 -10.37 3.78
C ASN A 101 -16.44 -11.85 4.13
N TYR A 102 -17.36 -12.66 3.62
CA TYR A 102 -17.36 -14.10 3.82
C TYR A 102 -16.17 -14.75 3.10
N PHE A 103 -15.50 -15.70 3.77
CA PHE A 103 -14.31 -16.39 3.26
C PHE A 103 -14.63 -17.62 2.38
N GLY A 104 -15.92 -17.87 2.10
CA GLY A 104 -16.37 -19.05 1.36
C GLY A 104 -16.37 -20.33 2.20
N PRO A 105 -17.06 -21.40 1.76
CA PRO A 105 -16.85 -22.74 2.30
C PRO A 105 -15.46 -23.26 1.94
N GLU A 106 -15.06 -24.38 2.55
CA GLU A 106 -13.87 -25.12 2.13
C GLU A 106 -14.02 -25.53 0.66
N SER A 107 -13.24 -24.91 -0.24
CA SER A 107 -13.19 -25.30 -1.65
C SER A 107 -12.52 -26.66 -1.79
N THR A 108 -12.97 -27.48 -2.74
CA THR A 108 -12.34 -28.77 -3.08
C THR A 108 -11.03 -28.64 -3.86
N SER A 109 -10.50 -27.41 -4.05
CA SER A 109 -9.39 -27.12 -4.97
C SER A 109 -8.04 -26.78 -4.31
N GLY A 110 -7.91 -26.74 -2.97
CA GLY A 110 -6.64 -26.41 -2.31
C GLY A 110 -6.32 -24.91 -2.23
N LYS A 111 -7.10 -24.06 -2.93
CA LYS A 111 -6.86 -22.62 -3.14
C LYS A 111 -7.78 -21.71 -2.30
N SER A 112 -8.38 -22.20 -1.22
CA SER A 112 -9.18 -21.35 -0.31
C SER A 112 -8.36 -20.82 0.88
N TYR A 113 -8.76 -19.68 1.44
CA TYR A 113 -8.18 -19.16 2.69
C TYR A 113 -8.40 -20.11 3.87
N ALA A 114 -9.49 -20.89 3.86
CA ALA A 114 -9.76 -21.92 4.86
C ALA A 114 -8.70 -23.03 4.85
N GLU A 115 -8.34 -23.55 3.68
CA GLU A 115 -7.30 -24.57 3.56
C GLU A 115 -5.91 -24.03 3.91
N MET A 116 -5.60 -22.81 3.46
CA MET A 116 -4.36 -22.12 3.87
C MET A 116 -4.29 -21.97 5.39
N ALA A 117 -5.37 -21.56 6.04
CA ALA A 117 -5.42 -21.40 7.49
C ALA A 117 -5.21 -22.73 8.22
N LYS A 118 -5.77 -23.84 7.71
CA LYS A 118 -5.51 -25.19 8.23
C LYS A 118 -4.04 -25.59 8.11
N ARG A 119 -3.41 -25.35 6.95
CA ARG A 119 -1.98 -25.66 6.73
C ARG A 119 -1.05 -24.85 7.62
N THR A 120 -1.38 -23.58 7.85
CA THR A 120 -0.55 -22.63 8.60
C THR A 120 -0.88 -22.55 10.09
N ASN A 121 -2.00 -23.12 10.52
CA ASN A 121 -2.50 -23.08 11.90
C ASN A 121 -2.70 -21.65 12.45
N ILE A 122 -3.05 -20.70 11.58
CA ILE A 122 -3.34 -19.31 11.95
C ILE A 122 -4.81 -19.12 12.31
N ASN A 123 -5.14 -17.96 12.88
CA ASN A 123 -6.52 -17.61 13.19
C ASN A 123 -7.26 -17.10 11.94
N LEU A 124 -8.19 -17.92 11.45
CA LEU A 124 -9.25 -17.50 10.53
C LEU A 124 -10.59 -17.64 11.26
N LYS A 125 -11.36 -16.56 11.32
CA LYS A 125 -12.72 -16.54 11.90
C LYS A 125 -13.66 -15.92 10.89
N ASP A 126 -14.81 -16.53 10.66
CA ASP A 126 -15.89 -15.91 9.90
C ASP A 126 -16.54 -14.80 10.76
N VAL A 127 -16.42 -13.58 10.28
CA VAL A 127 -16.92 -12.34 10.91
C VAL A 127 -17.73 -11.54 9.89
N SER A 128 -18.31 -12.24 8.90
CA SER A 128 -19.13 -11.64 7.86
C SER A 128 -20.56 -11.33 8.31
N ALA A 129 -20.94 -11.67 9.54
CA ALA A 129 -22.22 -11.27 10.12
C ALA A 129 -22.30 -9.73 10.32
N GLY A 130 -23.53 -9.21 10.39
CA GLY A 130 -23.76 -7.81 10.77
C GLY A 130 -23.27 -7.53 12.19
N VAL A 131 -22.87 -6.28 12.46
CA VAL A 131 -22.28 -5.84 13.75
C VAL A 131 -23.16 -6.20 14.96
N GLY A 132 -24.49 -6.24 14.81
CA GLY A 132 -25.41 -6.65 15.88
C GLY A 132 -25.42 -8.15 16.19
N ASN A 133 -24.83 -8.97 15.33
CA ASN A 133 -24.73 -10.43 15.47
C ASN A 133 -23.29 -10.90 15.75
N LEU A 134 -22.32 -9.99 15.79
CA LEU A 134 -20.94 -10.30 16.17
C LEU A 134 -20.77 -10.22 17.68
N GLU A 135 -19.85 -11.02 18.23
CA GLU A 135 -19.52 -10.93 19.64
C GLU A 135 -18.82 -9.60 19.92
N MET A 136 -18.99 -9.03 21.12
CA MET A 136 -18.33 -7.77 21.49
C MET A 136 -16.80 -7.85 21.35
N ASN A 137 -16.22 -9.03 21.59
CA ASN A 137 -14.79 -9.28 21.45
C ASN A 137 -14.30 -9.41 20.00
N ASP A 138 -15.22 -9.51 19.02
CA ASP A 138 -14.89 -9.48 17.60
C ASP A 138 -14.76 -8.06 17.06
N LEU A 139 -15.04 -7.05 17.88
CA LEU A 139 -15.15 -5.67 17.47
C LEU A 139 -14.20 -4.75 18.26
N GLN A 140 -13.66 -3.77 17.55
CA GLN A 140 -12.90 -2.65 18.10
C GLN A 140 -13.49 -1.37 17.53
N TRP A 141 -14.29 -0.67 18.34
CA TRP A 141 -14.85 0.63 17.95
C TRP A 141 -13.79 1.73 18.05
N ILE A 142 -13.69 2.56 17.01
CA ILE A 142 -12.74 3.67 16.94
C ILE A 142 -13.48 4.93 16.53
N ASP A 143 -13.25 6.01 17.28
CA ASP A 143 -13.76 7.35 16.96
C ASP A 143 -12.95 7.96 15.80
N ILE A 144 -13.66 8.58 14.85
CA ILE A 144 -13.10 9.26 13.69
C ILE A 144 -13.15 10.76 13.95
N GLN A 145 -11.98 11.37 14.16
CA GLN A 145 -11.86 12.75 14.64
C GLN A 145 -12.38 13.80 13.65
N ARG A 146 -12.28 13.54 12.35
CA ARG A 146 -12.64 14.49 11.28
C ARG A 146 -13.30 13.78 10.10
N GLY A 147 -14.21 12.86 10.39
CA GLY A 147 -14.90 12.11 9.35
C GLY A 147 -15.82 13.02 8.53
N SER A 148 -15.89 12.78 7.23
CA SER A 148 -16.92 13.37 6.36
C SER A 148 -18.24 12.59 6.43
N TRP A 149 -18.16 11.30 6.77
CA TRP A 149 -19.29 10.41 6.93
C TRP A 149 -19.32 9.76 8.32
N PHE A 150 -18.23 9.12 8.76
CA PHE A 150 -18.22 8.36 10.00
C PHE A 150 -17.84 9.22 11.22
N LYS A 151 -18.57 9.06 12.31
CA LYS A 151 -18.12 9.42 13.67
C LYS A 151 -17.39 8.27 14.36
N LYS A 152 -17.86 7.03 14.14
CA LYS A 152 -17.26 5.81 14.70
C LYS A 152 -17.28 4.69 13.67
N ILE A 153 -16.25 3.85 13.71
CA ILE A 153 -16.12 2.67 12.84
C ILE A 153 -15.91 1.41 13.71
N PRO A 154 -16.69 0.33 13.49
CA PRO A 154 -16.48 -0.96 14.13
C PRO A 154 -15.46 -1.79 13.36
N TYR A 155 -14.20 -1.74 13.78
CA TYR A 155 -13.16 -2.59 13.21
C TYR A 155 -13.29 -4.03 13.69
N ILE A 156 -12.92 -4.97 12.84
CA ILE A 156 -12.86 -6.39 13.18
C ILE A 156 -11.59 -6.64 14.00
N TRP A 157 -11.74 -7.14 15.21
CA TRP A 157 -10.62 -7.43 16.09
C TRP A 157 -9.68 -8.50 15.45
N PRO A 158 -8.34 -8.34 15.51
CA PRO A 158 -7.56 -7.37 16.30
C PRO A 158 -7.14 -6.09 15.56
N VAL A 159 -7.83 -5.68 14.49
CA VAL A 159 -7.51 -4.42 13.81
C VAL A 159 -7.67 -3.24 14.79
N ASN A 160 -6.66 -2.36 14.85
CA ASN A 160 -6.57 -1.22 15.77
C ASN A 160 -6.57 -1.59 17.27
N SER A 161 -6.39 -2.86 17.64
CA SER A 161 -6.22 -3.24 19.03
C SER A 161 -4.83 -2.90 19.56
N VAL A 162 -4.69 -2.83 20.89
CA VAL A 162 -3.38 -2.66 21.54
C VAL A 162 -2.51 -3.88 21.24
N ASN A 163 -1.21 -3.66 21.01
CA ASN A 163 -0.25 -4.72 20.70
C ASN A 163 -0.66 -5.53 19.45
N SER A 164 -1.10 -4.84 18.40
CA SER A 164 -1.26 -5.42 17.07
C SER A 164 -0.66 -4.52 15.98
N PHE A 165 -0.35 -5.12 14.83
CA PHE A 165 -0.09 -4.37 13.60
C PHE A 165 -0.78 -5.01 12.41
N LEU A 166 -1.01 -4.20 11.38
CA LEU A 166 -1.75 -4.59 10.18
C LEU A 166 -0.81 -4.68 8.97
N ILE A 167 -0.82 -5.82 8.29
CA ILE A 167 -0.26 -6.02 6.95
C ILE A 167 -1.44 -5.99 5.97
N ASN A 168 -1.48 -4.98 5.11
CA ASN A 168 -2.52 -4.84 4.09
C ASN A 168 -2.01 -5.41 2.76
N ILE A 169 -2.66 -6.45 2.23
CA ILE A 169 -2.28 -7.11 0.99
C ILE A 169 -3.47 -7.05 0.03
N SER A 170 -3.44 -6.09 -0.89
CA SER A 170 -4.44 -5.95 -1.95
C SER A 170 -4.08 -6.78 -3.17
N LYS A 171 -5.07 -7.07 -4.04
CA LYS A 171 -4.85 -7.65 -5.36
C LYS A 171 -4.63 -6.56 -6.40
N PHE A 172 -3.74 -6.77 -7.36
CA PHE A 172 -3.54 -5.84 -8.48
C PHE A 172 -4.70 -5.89 -9.49
N LYS A 173 -5.82 -5.24 -9.19
CA LYS A 173 -7.04 -5.36 -9.99
C LYS A 173 -7.83 -4.06 -10.15
N SER A 174 -8.63 -4.03 -11.20
CA SER A 174 -9.63 -2.98 -11.44
C SER A 174 -11.00 -3.29 -10.83
N HIS A 175 -11.83 -2.26 -10.74
CA HIS A 175 -13.24 -2.31 -10.34
C HIS A 175 -13.93 -1.02 -10.84
N SER A 176 -15.25 -0.90 -10.69
CA SER A 176 -16.01 0.33 -10.99
C SER A 176 -15.52 1.63 -10.34
N MET A 177 -14.66 1.56 -9.33
CA MET A 177 -14.05 2.72 -8.68
C MET A 177 -12.60 2.98 -9.14
N GLY A 178 -12.15 2.33 -10.23
CA GLY A 178 -10.79 2.43 -10.75
C GLY A 178 -9.92 1.25 -10.35
N MET A 179 -8.65 1.49 -10.09
CA MET A 179 -7.74 0.50 -9.51
C MET A 179 -7.99 0.39 -8.01
N THR A 180 -8.68 -0.67 -7.59
CA THR A 180 -9.10 -0.85 -6.20
C THR A 180 -8.05 -1.62 -5.40
N LEU A 181 -6.99 -0.91 -5.04
CA LEU A 181 -5.76 -1.44 -4.47
C LEU A 181 -5.76 -1.32 -2.93
N CYS A 182 -4.67 -0.88 -2.32
CA CYS A 182 -4.47 -0.91 -0.87
C CYS A 182 -5.47 -0.03 -0.10
N SER A 183 -5.73 1.19 -0.54
CA SER A 183 -6.61 2.12 0.18
C SER A 183 -8.06 1.63 0.27
N LYS A 184 -8.59 1.07 -0.83
CA LYS A 184 -9.91 0.42 -0.81
C LYS A 184 -9.87 -0.91 -0.06
N ASN A 185 -8.79 -1.67 -0.15
CA ASN A 185 -8.72 -2.98 0.48
C ASN A 185 -8.98 -2.94 1.99
N LEU A 186 -8.53 -1.86 2.64
CA LEU A 186 -8.77 -1.59 4.06
C LEU A 186 -10.26 -1.47 4.43
N GLN A 187 -11.17 -1.27 3.50
CA GLN A 187 -12.61 -1.28 3.80
C GLN A 187 -13.05 -2.62 4.40
N GLY A 188 -12.42 -3.72 3.97
CA GLY A 188 -12.74 -5.04 4.49
C GLY A 188 -12.31 -5.27 5.94
N THR A 189 -11.58 -4.35 6.60
CA THR A 189 -11.30 -4.50 8.04
C THR A 189 -12.47 -4.11 8.94
N ILE A 190 -13.60 -3.68 8.36
CA ILE A 190 -14.75 -3.14 9.06
C ILE A 190 -15.89 -4.16 9.07
N ALA A 191 -16.62 -4.24 10.17
CA ALA A 191 -17.81 -5.07 10.27
C ALA A 191 -18.97 -4.52 9.41
N ARG A 192 -19.90 -5.41 9.04
CA ARG A 192 -21.13 -5.00 8.34
C ARG A 192 -22.09 -4.25 9.26
N PRO A 193 -22.88 -3.29 8.74
CA PRO A 193 -22.93 -2.83 7.34
C PRO A 193 -21.88 -1.74 7.00
N TYR A 194 -21.07 -1.30 7.95
CA TYR A 194 -20.14 -0.18 7.83
C TYR A 194 -19.08 -0.36 6.73
N ILE A 195 -18.77 -1.60 6.34
CA ILE A 195 -17.93 -1.95 5.18
C ILE A 195 -18.43 -1.41 3.82
N ALA A 196 -19.72 -1.11 3.68
CA ALA A 196 -20.39 -0.92 2.39
C ALA A 196 -20.16 0.48 1.75
N HIS A 197 -18.92 0.95 1.68
CA HIS A 197 -18.59 2.32 1.27
C HIS A 197 -19.08 2.68 -0.14
N CYS A 198 -19.18 1.68 -1.01
CA CYS A 198 -19.55 1.82 -2.42
C CYS A 198 -21.06 1.90 -2.68
N THR A 199 -21.90 1.91 -1.65
CA THR A 199 -23.34 2.17 -1.84
C THR A 199 -23.58 3.57 -2.39
N ALA A 200 -24.71 3.75 -3.05
CA ALA A 200 -25.11 5.01 -3.66
C ALA A 200 -25.13 6.16 -2.63
N TRP A 201 -25.01 7.37 -3.17
CA TRP A 201 -25.00 8.61 -2.41
C TRP A 201 -26.13 8.65 -1.38
N ASN A 202 -27.36 8.44 -1.83
CA ASN A 202 -28.62 8.61 -1.12
C ASN A 202 -29.00 7.44 -0.19
N THR A 203 -28.02 6.66 0.29
CA THR A 203 -28.24 5.47 1.11
C THR A 203 -27.58 5.59 2.48
N ASP A 204 -28.14 4.88 3.46
CA ASP A 204 -27.61 4.73 4.83
C ASP A 204 -26.54 3.62 4.95
N MET A 205 -25.92 3.24 3.83
CA MET A 205 -24.97 2.12 3.72
C MET A 205 -25.55 0.76 4.14
N GLY A 206 -26.88 0.57 4.06
CA GLY A 206 -27.52 -0.70 4.38
C GLY A 206 -27.77 -0.89 5.88
N GLY A 207 -28.12 0.20 6.57
CA GLY A 207 -28.49 0.19 7.99
C GLY A 207 -27.36 0.53 8.96
N VAL A 208 -26.44 1.44 8.60
CA VAL A 208 -25.48 1.99 9.57
C VAL A 208 -26.26 2.79 10.63
N ASP A 209 -25.86 2.64 11.90
CA ASP A 209 -26.47 3.42 12.99
C ASP A 209 -26.17 4.91 12.80
N SER A 210 -27.25 5.71 12.68
CA SER A 210 -27.18 7.16 12.54
C SER A 210 -26.37 7.87 13.63
N GLN A 211 -26.27 7.29 14.84
CA GLN A 211 -25.44 7.85 15.91
C GLN A 211 -23.95 7.84 15.57
N ASN A 212 -23.53 6.90 14.72
CA ASN A 212 -22.16 6.74 14.25
C ASN A 212 -21.90 7.47 12.93
N VAL A 213 -22.87 8.22 12.40
CA VAL A 213 -22.76 9.05 11.20
C VAL A 213 -22.71 10.53 11.58
N VAL A 214 -21.96 11.31 10.82
CA VAL A 214 -21.90 12.78 10.94
C VAL A 214 -23.28 13.36 10.54
N PRO A 215 -23.93 14.22 11.34
CA PRO A 215 -25.32 14.62 11.10
C PRO A 215 -25.53 15.28 9.73
N ASP A 216 -24.53 16.04 9.28
CA ASP A 216 -24.52 16.79 8.02
C ASP A 216 -23.70 16.09 6.92
N ALA A 217 -23.49 14.77 6.99
CA ALA A 217 -22.68 14.03 6.03
C ALA A 217 -23.15 14.25 4.57
N PHE A 218 -24.47 14.23 4.35
CA PHE A 218 -25.04 14.43 3.01
C PHE A 218 -24.91 15.87 2.50
N SER A 219 -25.07 16.90 3.33
CA SER A 219 -24.86 18.27 2.85
C SER A 219 -23.36 18.52 2.60
N THR A 220 -22.50 17.99 3.46
CA THR A 220 -21.03 18.13 3.39
C THR A 220 -20.46 17.49 2.13
N ILE A 221 -20.74 16.21 1.88
CA ILE A 221 -20.19 15.50 0.71
C ILE A 221 -20.73 16.11 -0.59
N LYS A 222 -22.00 16.52 -0.65
CA LYS A 222 -22.54 17.21 -1.83
C LYS A 222 -21.86 18.56 -2.07
N GLY A 223 -21.59 19.32 -1.00
CA GLY A 223 -20.83 20.56 -1.08
C GLY A 223 -19.41 20.35 -1.60
N ASN A 224 -18.72 19.31 -1.12
CA ASN A 224 -17.38 18.94 -1.59
C ASN A 224 -17.40 18.51 -3.06
N TYR A 225 -18.37 17.68 -3.46
CA TYR A 225 -18.58 17.29 -4.85
C TYR A 225 -18.72 18.49 -5.78
N GLU A 226 -19.58 19.46 -5.46
CA GLU A 226 -19.75 20.67 -6.29
C GLU A 226 -18.49 21.52 -6.34
N ARG A 227 -17.74 21.61 -5.23
CA ARG A 227 -16.44 22.30 -5.18
C ARG A 227 -15.40 21.60 -6.06
N HIS A 228 -15.29 20.27 -5.99
CA HIS A 228 -14.38 19.45 -6.79
C HIS A 228 -14.72 19.48 -8.28
N LYS A 229 -16.01 19.39 -8.61
CA LYS A 229 -16.51 19.56 -9.98
C LYS A 229 -16.17 20.94 -10.53
N LYS A 230 -16.37 22.01 -9.76
CA LYS A 230 -16.00 23.38 -10.15
C LYS A 230 -14.48 23.55 -10.27
N ALA A 231 -13.69 22.86 -9.44
CA ALA A 231 -12.24 22.85 -9.52
C ALA A 231 -11.69 22.06 -10.72
N GLY A 232 -12.55 21.37 -11.47
CA GLY A 232 -12.16 20.61 -12.65
C GLY A 232 -11.42 19.31 -12.33
N ILE A 233 -11.69 18.69 -11.16
CA ILE A 233 -11.19 17.34 -10.90
C ILE A 233 -11.70 16.41 -12.03
N PRO A 234 -10.82 15.65 -12.71
CA PRO A 234 -11.22 14.89 -13.88
C PRO A 234 -12.37 13.93 -13.59
N ARG A 235 -13.32 13.83 -14.53
CA ARG A 235 -14.48 12.92 -14.52
C ARG A 235 -15.51 13.19 -13.41
N TRP A 236 -15.31 14.18 -12.53
CA TRP A 236 -16.28 14.52 -11.49
C TRP A 236 -17.57 15.15 -12.05
N ASP A 237 -17.56 15.63 -13.28
CA ASP A 237 -18.71 16.20 -13.96
C ASP A 237 -19.72 15.14 -14.46
N ILE A 238 -19.34 13.86 -14.46
CA ILE A 238 -20.20 12.77 -14.90
C ILE A 238 -21.38 12.60 -13.93
N PRO A 239 -22.63 12.70 -14.42
CA PRO A 239 -23.81 12.66 -13.56
C PRO A 239 -24.10 11.24 -13.06
N GLY A 240 -24.70 11.14 -11.87
CA GLY A 240 -25.22 9.87 -11.32
C GLY A 240 -24.99 9.72 -9.82
N GLU A 241 -26.04 9.33 -9.11
CA GLU A 241 -26.00 9.08 -7.65
C GLU A 241 -25.44 7.70 -7.29
N SER A 242 -25.42 6.78 -8.28
CA SER A 242 -24.96 5.39 -8.14
C SER A 242 -23.89 4.97 -9.17
N SER A 243 -23.45 5.91 -10.03
CA SER A 243 -22.55 5.60 -11.16
C SER A 243 -21.77 6.82 -11.71
N GLY A 244 -21.79 7.97 -11.02
CA GLY A 244 -21.16 9.22 -11.46
C GLY A 244 -20.20 9.83 -10.44
N GLY A 245 -19.81 11.08 -10.67
CA GLY A 245 -18.87 11.82 -9.82
C GLY A 245 -19.35 11.97 -8.37
N LEU A 246 -20.65 12.19 -8.14
CA LEU A 246 -21.21 12.28 -6.79
C LEU A 246 -21.13 10.93 -6.04
N TRP A 247 -21.35 9.82 -6.75
CA TRP A 247 -21.14 8.49 -6.19
C TRP A 247 -19.66 8.26 -5.83
N MET A 248 -18.72 8.68 -6.69
CA MET A 248 -17.29 8.58 -6.40
C MET A 248 -16.84 9.49 -5.26
N GLU A 249 -17.35 10.72 -5.14
CA GLU A 249 -17.12 11.59 -3.98
C GLU A 249 -17.58 10.92 -2.68
N THR A 250 -18.77 10.31 -2.72
CA THR A 250 -19.35 9.62 -1.57
C THR A 250 -18.47 8.46 -1.12
N TRP A 251 -18.10 7.59 -2.07
CA TRP A 251 -17.24 6.45 -1.79
C TRP A 251 -15.86 6.90 -1.29
N ALA A 252 -15.26 7.89 -1.93
CA ALA A 252 -13.95 8.40 -1.56
C ALA A 252 -13.98 9.01 -0.16
N SER A 253 -14.98 9.82 0.19
CA SER A 253 -15.15 10.39 1.52
C SER A 253 -15.17 9.31 2.62
N ARG A 254 -16.00 8.27 2.44
CA ARG A 254 -16.05 7.12 3.36
C ARG A 254 -14.72 6.35 3.40
N CYS A 255 -14.05 6.21 2.25
CA CYS A 255 -12.74 5.56 2.14
C CYS A 255 -11.65 6.32 2.92
N LEU A 256 -11.61 7.65 2.80
CA LEU A 256 -10.65 8.50 3.50
C LEU A 256 -10.89 8.50 5.01
N ASP A 257 -12.14 8.54 5.46
CA ASP A 257 -12.48 8.40 6.88
C ASP A 257 -11.86 7.14 7.47
N ASN A 258 -12.03 5.99 6.82
CA ASN A 258 -11.43 4.73 7.27
C ASN A 258 -9.89 4.72 7.20
N ASN A 259 -9.31 5.26 6.12
CA ASN A 259 -7.85 5.32 6.00
C ASN A 259 -7.23 6.27 7.02
N SER A 260 -7.97 7.27 7.54
CA SER A 260 -7.48 8.24 8.52
C SER A 260 -7.22 7.64 9.91
N SER A 261 -7.91 6.55 10.25
CA SER A 261 -7.81 5.84 11.53
C SER A 261 -6.93 4.59 11.47
N LEU A 262 -6.51 4.16 10.29
CA LEU A 262 -5.66 2.97 10.11
C LEU A 262 -4.20 3.37 9.84
N LYS A 263 -3.28 2.61 10.43
CA LYS A 263 -1.84 2.74 10.18
C LYS A 263 -1.24 1.36 9.90
N PRO A 264 -1.47 0.78 8.70
CA PRO A 264 -0.82 -0.46 8.32
C PRO A 264 0.70 -0.34 8.47
N LEU A 265 1.34 -1.39 8.98
CA LEU A 265 2.80 -1.48 9.03
C LEU A 265 3.37 -1.40 7.60
N ILE A 266 2.68 -2.07 6.67
CA ILE A 266 2.99 -2.10 5.26
C ILE A 266 1.72 -2.34 4.44
N ASN A 267 1.69 -1.72 3.26
CA ASN A 267 0.69 -1.90 2.22
C ASN A 267 1.36 -2.57 1.04
N ILE A 268 0.78 -3.67 0.55
CA ILE A 268 1.31 -4.53 -0.51
C ILE A 268 0.23 -4.69 -1.57
N ILE A 269 0.57 -4.42 -2.82
CA ILE A 269 -0.18 -4.85 -3.99
C ILE A 269 0.47 -6.15 -4.46
N GLU A 270 -0.22 -7.26 -4.23
CA GLU A 270 0.12 -8.54 -4.86
C GLU A 270 -0.26 -8.44 -6.34
N GLY A 271 0.75 -8.21 -7.18
CA GLY A 271 0.67 -8.12 -8.62
C GLY A 271 1.58 -9.15 -9.28
N VAL A 272 1.72 -10.34 -8.68
CA VAL A 272 2.40 -11.45 -9.37
C VAL A 272 1.62 -11.74 -10.67
N TYR A 273 0.30 -11.66 -10.57
CA TYR A 273 -0.61 -11.45 -11.68
C TYR A 273 -1.69 -10.42 -11.31
N GLY A 274 -2.22 -9.70 -12.28
CA GLY A 274 -3.28 -8.70 -12.10
C GLY A 274 -4.57 -9.07 -12.85
N ARG A 275 -5.65 -8.32 -12.62
CA ARG A 275 -6.97 -8.58 -13.25
C ARG A 275 -7.66 -7.33 -13.77
N GLU A 276 -8.12 -7.40 -15.02
CA GLU A 276 -9.07 -6.43 -15.58
C GLU A 276 -10.52 -6.89 -15.44
N GLY A 277 -11.41 -5.93 -15.19
CA GLY A 277 -12.83 -6.16 -14.94
C GLY A 277 -13.20 -6.38 -13.45
N PRO A 278 -14.37 -5.89 -13.00
CA PRO A 278 -14.88 -6.14 -11.66
C PRO A 278 -15.39 -7.57 -11.55
N PHE A 279 -14.84 -8.32 -10.59
CA PHE A 279 -15.26 -9.71 -10.32
C PHE A 279 -15.13 -10.58 -11.58
N ILE A 280 -16.17 -11.33 -11.96
CA ILE A 280 -16.18 -12.17 -13.16
C ILE A 280 -16.37 -11.39 -14.46
N SER A 281 -16.92 -10.17 -14.39
CA SER A 281 -17.24 -9.38 -15.57
C SER A 281 -16.04 -8.60 -16.06
N GLY A 282 -15.93 -8.41 -17.37
CA GLY A 282 -14.82 -7.67 -17.95
C GLY A 282 -14.90 -7.51 -19.47
N PRO A 283 -13.85 -6.95 -20.07
CA PRO A 283 -13.80 -6.65 -21.50
C PRO A 283 -13.59 -7.85 -22.42
N ASP A 284 -13.22 -9.03 -21.89
CA ASP A 284 -12.92 -10.21 -22.72
C ASP A 284 -14.18 -11.03 -22.93
N ASN A 285 -14.96 -10.69 -23.95
CA ASN A 285 -16.26 -11.31 -24.26
C ASN A 285 -17.24 -11.29 -23.06
N GLY A 286 -17.20 -10.23 -22.25
CA GLY A 286 -18.01 -10.08 -21.04
C GLY A 286 -17.34 -10.60 -19.76
N TYR A 287 -16.18 -11.25 -19.86
CA TYR A 287 -15.44 -11.81 -18.74
C TYR A 287 -14.20 -10.99 -18.37
N GLY A 288 -13.86 -11.03 -17.08
CA GLY A 288 -12.60 -10.48 -16.56
C GLY A 288 -11.42 -11.36 -16.95
N LYS A 289 -10.26 -10.73 -17.14
CA LYS A 289 -9.04 -11.39 -17.62
C LYS A 289 -7.87 -11.11 -16.70
N ASP A 290 -7.09 -12.16 -16.45
CA ASP A 290 -5.88 -12.06 -15.64
C ASP A 290 -4.63 -11.95 -16.52
N PHE A 291 -3.64 -11.21 -16.06
CA PHE A 291 -2.37 -10.99 -16.74
C PHE A 291 -1.20 -11.27 -15.81
N LEU A 292 -0.16 -11.93 -16.30
CA LEU A 292 1.11 -12.01 -15.59
C LEU A 292 1.77 -10.63 -15.59
N THR A 293 1.57 -9.89 -14.51
CA THR A 293 2.14 -8.56 -14.27
C THR A 293 3.54 -8.64 -13.69
N ASN A 294 3.85 -9.75 -12.99
CA ASN A 294 5.18 -10.08 -12.48
C ASN A 294 5.84 -8.98 -11.62
N ILE A 295 5.05 -8.30 -10.80
CA ILE A 295 5.52 -7.23 -9.90
C ILE A 295 4.81 -7.28 -8.55
N VAL A 296 5.52 -6.97 -7.47
CA VAL A 296 4.90 -6.67 -6.17
C VAL A 296 5.23 -5.24 -5.81
N ILE A 297 4.22 -4.45 -5.46
CA ILE A 297 4.39 -3.03 -5.14
C ILE A 297 4.09 -2.85 -3.66
N PHE A 298 4.93 -2.16 -2.91
CA PHE A 298 4.67 -1.97 -1.49
C PHE A 298 5.25 -0.68 -0.92
N GLY A 299 4.74 -0.27 0.24
CA GLY A 299 5.13 0.97 0.91
C GLY A 299 4.35 1.17 2.20
N LYS A 300 4.66 2.25 2.93
CA LYS A 300 3.98 2.55 4.19
C LYS A 300 2.66 3.32 4.01
N ASN A 301 2.58 4.20 3.01
CA ASN A 301 1.37 4.95 2.72
C ASN A 301 0.54 4.25 1.62
N SER A 302 -0.72 3.90 1.92
CA SER A 302 -1.61 3.20 0.99
C SER A 302 -1.88 3.99 -0.29
N PHE A 303 -2.04 5.32 -0.20
CA PHE A 303 -2.29 6.17 -1.36
C PHE A 303 -1.08 6.29 -2.27
N HIS A 304 0.14 6.36 -1.72
CA HIS A 304 1.34 6.39 -2.56
C HIS A 304 1.51 5.07 -3.32
N VAL A 305 1.29 3.95 -2.64
CA VAL A 305 1.31 2.61 -3.24
C VAL A 305 0.24 2.50 -4.34
N ASP A 306 -0.96 3.01 -4.10
CA ASP A 306 -2.06 2.99 -5.07
C ASP A 306 -1.81 3.90 -6.27
N ILE A 307 -1.20 5.08 -6.09
CA ILE A 307 -0.81 5.98 -7.19
C ILE A 307 0.18 5.27 -8.12
N ILE A 308 1.21 4.63 -7.56
CA ILE A 308 2.20 3.88 -8.34
C ILE A 308 1.57 2.64 -8.99
N GLY A 309 0.74 1.89 -8.26
CA GLY A 309 0.00 0.76 -8.81
C GLY A 309 -0.91 1.16 -9.98
N THR A 310 -1.62 2.27 -9.84
CA THR A 310 -2.49 2.83 -10.89
C THR A 310 -1.69 3.24 -12.13
N TYR A 311 -0.52 3.85 -11.92
CA TYR A 311 0.39 4.16 -13.03
C TYR A 311 0.86 2.89 -13.74
N LEU A 312 1.34 1.88 -12.99
CA LEU A 312 1.84 0.62 -13.55
C LEU A 312 0.73 -0.24 -14.18
N ALA A 313 -0.53 -0.02 -13.81
CA ALA A 313 -1.70 -0.59 -14.48
C ALA A 313 -2.01 0.08 -15.84
N GLY A 314 -1.22 1.07 -16.26
CA GLY A 314 -1.39 1.75 -17.54
C GLY A 314 -2.26 3.02 -17.50
N HIS A 315 -2.72 3.44 -16.32
CA HIS A 315 -3.52 4.65 -16.16
C HIS A 315 -2.69 5.89 -15.82
N GLU A 316 -3.30 7.07 -15.92
CA GLU A 316 -2.77 8.35 -15.47
C GLU A 316 -3.40 8.71 -14.12
N PRO A 317 -2.68 8.60 -12.98
CA PRO A 317 -3.25 8.77 -11.64
C PRO A 317 -3.96 10.12 -11.41
N GLY A 318 -3.52 11.19 -12.07
CA GLY A 318 -4.16 12.50 -11.98
C GLY A 318 -5.64 12.53 -12.39
N ASN A 319 -6.11 11.53 -13.14
CA ASN A 319 -7.51 11.39 -13.52
C ASN A 319 -8.40 10.69 -12.47
N PHE A 320 -7.85 10.27 -11.33
CA PHE A 320 -8.60 9.60 -10.27
C PHE A 320 -8.80 10.56 -9.10
N GLY A 321 -10.03 11.03 -8.91
CA GLY A 321 -10.31 12.02 -7.86
C GLY A 321 -10.08 11.51 -6.43
N LEU A 322 -9.99 10.20 -6.20
CA LEU A 322 -9.54 9.66 -4.90
C LEU A 322 -8.20 10.26 -4.48
N PHE A 323 -7.23 10.37 -5.41
CA PHE A 323 -5.89 10.85 -5.08
C PHE A 323 -5.86 12.36 -4.84
N HIS A 324 -6.73 13.11 -5.52
CA HIS A 324 -6.96 14.53 -5.22
C HIS A 324 -7.50 14.72 -3.82
N MET A 325 -8.55 13.98 -3.46
CA MET A 325 -9.17 14.06 -2.14
C MET A 325 -8.22 13.57 -1.05
N ALA A 326 -7.41 12.54 -1.30
CA ALA A 326 -6.39 12.07 -0.35
C ALA A 326 -5.32 13.13 -0.09
N LYS A 327 -4.91 13.88 -1.13
CA LYS A 327 -4.00 15.02 -0.98
C LYS A 327 -4.64 16.17 -0.22
N GLU A 328 -5.87 16.55 -0.54
CA GLU A 328 -6.61 17.59 0.17
C GLU A 328 -6.76 17.27 1.67
N ASN A 329 -7.05 16.00 1.99
CA ASN A 329 -7.21 15.53 3.37
C ASN A 329 -5.88 15.21 4.07
N LYS A 330 -4.72 15.51 3.45
CA LYS A 330 -3.38 15.30 4.01
C LYS A 330 -3.08 13.83 4.35
N LEU A 331 -3.74 12.91 3.64
CA LEU A 331 -3.47 11.47 3.70
C LEU A 331 -2.43 11.04 2.66
N SER A 332 -2.19 11.87 1.64
CA SER A 332 -1.09 11.74 0.67
C SER A 332 -0.37 13.08 0.52
N ASN A 333 0.95 13.04 0.39
CA ASN A 333 1.74 14.22 0.01
C ASN A 333 1.80 14.42 -1.52
N TYR A 334 1.46 13.37 -2.28
CA TYR A 334 1.68 13.32 -3.72
C TYR A 334 0.37 13.09 -4.47
N LEU A 335 0.36 13.60 -5.69
CA LEU A 335 -0.64 13.31 -6.72
C LEU A 335 0.09 12.85 -7.98
N ASN A 336 1.17 13.53 -8.35
CA ASN A 336 2.06 13.12 -9.42
C ASN A 336 2.85 11.86 -9.02
N PRO A 337 2.72 10.75 -9.77
CA PRO A 337 3.47 9.53 -9.48
C PRO A 337 4.99 9.73 -9.60
N SER A 338 5.45 10.69 -10.42
CA SER A 338 6.88 10.97 -10.61
C SER A 338 7.54 11.63 -9.40
N ASP A 339 6.74 12.27 -8.53
CA ASP A 339 7.24 12.92 -7.31
C ASP A 339 7.41 11.91 -6.16
N ILE A 340 6.79 10.73 -6.26
CA ILE A 340 6.91 9.67 -5.25
C ILE A 340 8.29 9.01 -5.39
N PRO A 341 9.08 8.89 -4.29
CA PRO A 341 10.35 8.18 -4.34
C PRO A 341 10.14 6.68 -4.60
N VAL A 342 10.45 6.22 -5.82
CA VAL A 342 10.33 4.81 -6.20
C VAL A 342 11.69 4.09 -6.14
N TYR A 343 11.68 2.87 -5.62
CA TYR A 343 12.86 2.01 -5.53
C TYR A 343 12.56 0.63 -6.11
N GLU A 344 13.54 0.04 -6.79
CA GLU A 344 13.55 -1.38 -7.07
C GLU A 344 14.00 -2.13 -5.82
N TRP A 345 13.25 -3.15 -5.41
CA TRP A 345 13.55 -3.96 -4.24
C TRP A 345 14.24 -5.27 -4.64
N ASN A 346 15.34 -5.57 -3.98
CA ASN A 346 16.06 -6.82 -4.14
C ASN A 346 15.72 -7.75 -2.96
N LEU A 347 15.59 -9.05 -3.23
CA LEU A 347 15.22 -10.05 -2.23
C LEU A 347 16.28 -10.28 -1.14
N ASP A 348 17.46 -9.66 -1.27
CA ASP A 348 18.47 -9.59 -0.20
C ASP A 348 18.18 -8.50 0.85
N GLY A 349 17.06 -7.77 0.70
CA GLY A 349 16.64 -6.70 1.60
C GLY A 349 17.21 -5.32 1.23
N THR A 350 17.93 -5.20 0.12
CA THR A 350 18.43 -3.91 -0.40
C THR A 350 17.43 -3.27 -1.36
N ALA A 351 17.56 -1.95 -1.55
CA ALA A 351 16.72 -1.18 -2.46
C ALA A 351 17.54 -0.18 -3.27
N THR A 352 17.29 -0.11 -4.56
CA THR A 352 17.98 0.81 -5.49
C THR A 352 16.99 1.86 -5.97
N ARG A 353 17.36 3.15 -5.90
CA ARG A 353 16.50 4.24 -6.42
C ARG A 353 16.26 4.01 -7.91
N ALA A 354 15.00 3.98 -8.32
CA ALA A 354 14.60 3.69 -9.68
C ALA A 354 13.81 4.85 -10.29
N VAL A 355 13.85 4.95 -11.61
CA VAL A 355 12.94 5.83 -12.37
C VAL A 355 11.67 5.03 -12.62
N LEU A 356 10.52 5.60 -12.29
CA LEU A 356 9.22 4.91 -12.38
C LEU A 356 8.95 4.35 -13.78
N SER A 357 9.30 5.08 -14.85
CA SER A 357 9.14 4.63 -16.24
C SER A 357 10.01 3.42 -16.62
N GLY A 358 10.95 3.01 -15.75
CA GLY A 358 11.77 1.80 -15.94
C GLY A 358 11.04 0.50 -15.58
N PHE A 359 9.87 0.57 -14.94
CA PHE A 359 9.05 -0.62 -14.64
C PHE A 359 8.04 -0.89 -15.75
N PRO A 360 7.75 -2.18 -16.06
CA PRO A 360 6.77 -2.53 -17.07
C PRO A 360 5.39 -2.06 -16.63
N ARG A 361 4.66 -1.49 -17.58
CA ARG A 361 3.23 -1.19 -17.40
C ARG A 361 2.43 -2.32 -18.02
N THR A 362 1.46 -2.84 -17.27
CA THR A 362 0.51 -3.82 -17.77
C THR A 362 -0.86 -3.15 -17.82
N PRO A 363 -1.42 -2.88 -19.02
CA PRO A 363 -2.74 -2.28 -19.15
C PRO A 363 -3.81 -3.15 -18.49
N ILE A 364 -4.48 -2.62 -17.47
CA ILE A 364 -5.60 -3.27 -16.79
C ILE A 364 -6.81 -2.34 -16.94
N ARG A 365 -7.78 -2.69 -17.79
CA ARG A 365 -8.93 -1.81 -18.07
C ARG A 365 -9.93 -1.78 -16.92
N THR A 366 -10.64 -0.65 -16.80
CA THR A 366 -11.60 -0.39 -15.71
C THR A 366 -12.88 0.26 -16.25
N PRO A 367 -14.05 0.05 -15.64
CA PRO A 367 -15.27 0.78 -15.97
C PRO A 367 -15.43 2.10 -15.19
N TYR A 368 -14.30 2.71 -14.83
CA TYR A 368 -14.28 3.88 -13.96
C TYR A 368 -14.79 5.11 -14.69
N LEU A 369 -15.94 5.65 -14.26
CA LEU A 369 -16.44 6.96 -14.68
C LEU A 369 -16.30 7.17 -16.20
N GLN A 370 -16.95 6.31 -16.97
CA GLN A 370 -16.90 6.28 -18.44
C GLN A 370 -17.34 7.62 -19.05
N LYS A 371 -16.48 8.21 -19.88
CA LYS A 371 -16.79 9.40 -20.69
C LYS A 371 -17.55 9.02 -21.95
N ALA A 372 -18.26 10.00 -22.53
CA ALA A 372 -18.90 9.84 -23.82
C ALA A 372 -17.87 9.43 -24.89
N GLY A 373 -18.15 8.34 -25.60
CA GLY A 373 -17.28 7.79 -26.64
C GLY A 373 -16.22 6.79 -26.17
N GLU A 374 -16.05 6.59 -24.86
CA GLU A 374 -15.21 5.50 -24.33
C GLU A 374 -15.96 4.16 -24.34
N GLU A 375 -15.23 3.05 -24.46
CA GLU A 375 -15.77 1.73 -24.18
C GLU A 375 -16.10 1.58 -22.69
N GLN A 376 -17.02 0.67 -22.35
CA GLN A 376 -17.39 0.39 -20.95
C GLN A 376 -16.15 0.10 -20.11
N TYR A 377 -15.18 -0.64 -20.64
CA TYR A 377 -13.89 -0.92 -20.01
C TYR A 377 -12.79 -0.21 -20.78
N HIS A 378 -12.18 0.79 -20.17
CA HIS A 378 -11.23 1.66 -20.86
C HIS A 378 -9.99 1.92 -19.99
N MET A 379 -9.00 2.55 -20.62
CA MET A 379 -7.85 3.10 -19.92
C MET A 379 -8.13 4.55 -19.56
N VAL A 380 -8.02 4.86 -18.27
CA VAL A 380 -8.04 6.23 -17.75
C VAL A 380 -6.65 6.85 -17.90
N ASN A 381 -6.20 7.08 -19.14
CA ASN A 381 -4.80 7.42 -19.47
C ASN A 381 -4.64 8.77 -20.17
N GLU A 382 -5.66 9.62 -20.11
CA GLU A 382 -5.57 10.97 -20.68
C GLU A 382 -4.50 11.78 -19.96
N SER A 383 -3.70 12.55 -20.71
CA SER A 383 -2.64 13.37 -20.12
C SER A 383 -3.20 14.30 -19.04
N TYR A 384 -2.55 14.34 -17.89
CA TYR A 384 -2.93 15.17 -16.76
C TYR A 384 -1.82 16.18 -16.43
N ASP A 385 -2.19 17.46 -16.29
CA ASP A 385 -1.25 18.50 -15.89
C ASP A 385 -1.16 18.60 -14.36
N TYR A 386 -0.06 18.07 -13.81
CA TYR A 386 0.18 18.09 -12.37
C TYR A 386 0.56 19.48 -11.83
N THR A 387 0.83 20.47 -12.68
CA THR A 387 1.17 21.84 -12.24
C THR A 387 -0.06 22.69 -11.91
N THR A 388 -1.21 22.37 -12.50
CA THR A 388 -2.49 23.07 -12.29
C THR A 388 -3.33 22.48 -11.17
N ALA A 389 -3.01 21.25 -10.74
CA ALA A 389 -3.60 20.63 -9.56
C ALA A 389 -3.28 21.50 -8.34
N VAL A 390 -4.25 22.34 -7.93
CA VAL A 390 -4.09 23.38 -6.90
C VAL A 390 -3.28 22.84 -5.73
N SER A 391 -2.00 23.21 -5.72
CA SER A 391 -1.22 23.25 -4.51
C SER A 391 -1.72 24.49 -3.76
N GLU A 392 -2.38 24.32 -2.62
CA GLU A 392 -1.80 25.08 -1.51
C GLU A 392 -0.32 24.68 -1.51
N PRO A 393 0.61 25.64 -1.49
CA PRO A 393 1.99 25.28 -1.32
C PRO A 393 1.97 24.40 -0.06
N ASN A 394 2.30 23.12 -0.24
CA ASN A 394 3.04 22.46 0.81
C ASN A 394 4.08 23.51 1.15
N PRO A 395 4.20 24.00 2.40
CA PRO A 395 5.48 24.54 2.74
C PRO A 395 6.40 23.37 2.40
N LYS A 396 7.06 23.44 1.23
CA LYS A 396 8.45 23.02 1.11
C LYS A 396 8.96 23.36 2.47
N LEU A 397 9.34 22.35 3.25
CA LEU A 397 9.98 22.61 4.53
C LEU A 397 10.98 23.71 4.17
N ASN A 398 10.73 24.94 4.63
CA ASN A 398 11.67 26.04 4.53
C ASN A 398 12.75 25.73 5.56
N ARG A 399 13.30 24.52 5.49
CA ARG A 399 14.69 24.29 5.79
C ARG A 399 15.39 24.88 4.57
N PRO A 400 16.38 25.75 4.75
CA PRO A 400 17.19 26.16 3.62
C PRO A 400 17.61 24.89 2.85
N ASP A 401 17.49 24.93 1.52
CA ASP A 401 17.87 23.88 0.56
C ASP A 401 19.39 23.64 0.63
N VAL A 402 19.84 23.10 1.76
CA VAL A 402 21.24 22.80 2.05
C VAL A 402 21.41 21.31 1.85
N PHE A 403 22.47 20.92 1.14
CA PHE A 403 22.86 19.53 1.08
C PHE A 403 23.11 19.02 2.51
N ALA A 404 22.54 17.88 2.84
CA ALA A 404 22.54 17.37 4.20
C ALA A 404 22.83 15.88 4.19
N ILE A 405 23.54 15.40 5.19
CA ILE A 405 23.70 13.97 5.46
C ILE A 405 23.22 13.68 6.87
N GLN A 406 22.32 12.71 7.00
CA GLN A 406 21.70 12.34 8.27
C GLN A 406 22.59 11.38 9.04
N GLN A 407 22.32 11.26 10.34
CA GLN A 407 22.91 10.20 11.14
C GLN A 407 22.54 8.83 10.55
N ASN A 408 23.52 7.94 10.44
CA ASN A 408 23.28 6.57 10.00
C ASN A 408 22.30 5.86 10.95
N PHE A 409 21.46 4.97 10.42
CA PHE A 409 20.53 4.18 11.21
C PHE A 409 20.54 2.71 10.76
N PRO A 410 20.67 1.74 11.69
CA PRO A 410 20.90 1.94 13.13
C PRO A 410 22.29 2.54 13.42
N ASN A 411 22.48 3.10 14.62
CA ASN A 411 23.77 3.52 15.17
C ASN A 411 23.73 3.45 16.71
N PRO A 412 24.47 2.56 17.38
CA PRO A 412 25.41 1.59 16.81
C PRO A 412 24.75 0.58 15.87
N PHE A 413 25.52 -0.05 14.98
CA PHE A 413 24.99 -0.98 13.98
C PHE A 413 25.78 -2.29 13.92
N ASN A 414 25.15 -3.35 13.40
CA ASN A 414 25.75 -4.67 13.18
C ASN A 414 24.97 -5.47 12.11
N PRO A 415 25.58 -5.98 11.03
CA PRO A 415 26.80 -5.49 10.38
C PRO A 415 26.49 -4.37 9.37
N SER A 416 25.23 -3.99 9.17
CA SER A 416 24.82 -3.01 8.15
C SER A 416 24.15 -1.77 8.74
N THR A 417 24.32 -0.65 8.06
CA THR A 417 23.65 0.62 8.40
C THR A 417 23.24 1.37 7.15
N SER A 418 22.20 2.18 7.25
CA SER A 418 21.74 3.04 6.17
C SER A 418 22.06 4.50 6.45
N ILE A 419 22.61 5.20 5.46
CA ILE A 419 22.94 6.62 5.52
C ILE A 419 22.02 7.36 4.55
N ARG A 420 21.20 8.28 5.08
CA ARG A 420 20.33 9.15 4.28
C ARG A 420 21.04 10.46 4.00
N PHE A 421 20.92 10.96 2.79
CA PHE A 421 21.41 12.29 2.43
C PHE A 421 20.48 12.97 1.44
N HIS A 422 20.52 14.30 1.43
CA HIS A 422 19.75 15.16 0.57
C HIS A 422 20.72 16.05 -0.22
N ILE A 423 20.47 16.21 -1.52
CA ILE A 423 21.15 17.21 -2.35
C ILE A 423 20.12 18.16 -2.97
N PRO A 424 20.30 19.49 -2.88
CA PRO A 424 19.29 20.45 -3.31
C PRO A 424 19.26 20.61 -4.84
N ILE A 425 20.38 20.32 -5.50
CA ILE A 425 20.51 20.36 -6.96
C ILE A 425 21.25 19.10 -7.44
N ALA A 426 21.04 18.73 -8.70
CA ALA A 426 21.74 17.59 -9.29
C ALA A 426 23.25 17.87 -9.36
N GLY A 427 24.05 16.84 -9.12
CA GLY A 427 25.50 16.97 -9.13
C GLY A 427 26.23 15.71 -8.70
N TYR A 428 27.56 15.76 -8.77
CA TYR A 428 28.41 14.65 -8.37
C TYR A 428 28.49 14.54 -6.85
N VAL A 429 28.17 13.36 -6.32
CA VAL A 429 28.19 13.06 -4.89
C VAL A 429 29.28 12.03 -4.62
N PHE A 430 30.08 12.30 -3.60
CA PHE A 430 31.13 11.40 -3.15
C PHE A 430 30.97 11.08 -1.67
N ILE A 431 30.68 9.83 -1.32
CA ILE A 431 30.55 9.37 0.06
C ILE A 431 31.60 8.32 0.34
N GLU A 432 32.43 8.57 1.35
CA GLU A 432 33.55 7.72 1.74
C GLU A 432 33.46 7.35 3.23
N ILE A 433 34.07 6.23 3.60
CA ILE A 433 34.20 5.78 4.98
C ILE A 433 35.66 5.77 5.42
N PHE A 434 35.92 6.23 6.65
CA PHE A 434 37.22 6.29 7.29
C PHE A 434 37.21 5.55 8.63
N ASP A 435 38.33 4.93 9.00
CA ASP A 435 38.58 4.44 10.35
C ASP A 435 39.06 5.56 11.29
N LEU A 436 39.24 5.24 12.58
CA LEU A 436 39.74 6.16 13.62
C LEU A 436 41.10 6.81 13.29
N SER A 437 41.93 6.16 12.47
CA SER A 437 43.24 6.69 12.05
C SER A 437 43.14 7.65 10.87
N GLY A 438 41.94 7.87 10.33
CA GLY A 438 41.71 8.68 9.13
C GLY A 438 42.02 7.94 7.84
N ARG A 439 42.25 6.63 7.87
CA ARG A 439 42.44 5.82 6.67
C ARG A 439 41.08 5.53 6.03
N ARG A 440 40.95 5.80 4.73
CA ARG A 440 39.75 5.46 3.95
C ARG A 440 39.64 3.95 3.79
N ILE A 441 38.51 3.38 4.19
CA ILE A 441 38.24 1.94 4.13
C ILE A 441 37.18 1.56 3.09
N ALA A 442 36.32 2.49 2.67
CA ALA A 442 35.32 2.24 1.64
C ALA A 442 34.90 3.52 0.91
N ILE A 443 34.40 3.37 -0.30
CA ILE A 443 33.68 4.39 -1.06
C ILE A 443 32.28 3.85 -1.26
N LEU A 444 31.26 4.56 -0.75
CA LEU A 444 29.86 4.16 -0.86
C LEU A 444 29.18 4.75 -2.08
N ILE A 445 29.56 5.97 -2.46
CA ILE A 445 29.03 6.67 -3.64
C ILE A 445 30.17 7.44 -4.29
N ASN A 446 30.27 7.34 -5.61
CA ASN A 446 31.17 8.15 -6.44
C ASN A 446 30.54 8.35 -7.83
N GLU A 447 29.44 9.08 -7.87
CA GLU A 447 28.63 9.21 -9.09
C GLU A 447 27.76 10.47 -9.09
N TYR A 448 27.19 10.76 -10.26
CA TYR A 448 26.23 11.84 -10.44
C TYR A 448 24.86 11.46 -9.88
N LYS A 449 24.24 12.33 -9.08
CA LYS A 449 22.91 12.14 -8.48
C LYS A 449 21.99 13.31 -8.82
N TYR A 450 20.70 13.03 -9.01
CA TYR A 450 19.67 14.06 -9.18
C TYR A 450 19.29 14.72 -7.85
N ALA A 451 18.73 15.93 -7.90
CA ALA A 451 18.23 16.63 -6.70
C ALA A 451 17.24 15.77 -5.90
N GLY A 452 17.25 15.89 -4.57
CA GLY A 452 16.34 15.20 -3.66
C GLY A 452 17.04 14.30 -2.64
N ASP A 453 16.23 13.50 -1.95
CA ASP A 453 16.68 12.54 -0.93
C ASP A 453 17.18 11.22 -1.54
N HIS A 454 18.26 10.72 -0.94
CA HIS A 454 18.95 9.51 -1.33
C HIS A 454 19.27 8.66 -0.09
N LEU A 455 19.49 7.37 -0.32
CA LEU A 455 19.86 6.39 0.69
C LEU A 455 21.03 5.57 0.17
N VAL A 456 22.03 5.31 1.01
CA VAL A 456 23.07 4.32 0.74
C VAL A 456 23.23 3.39 1.93
N VAL A 457 23.44 2.11 1.65
CA VAL A 457 23.65 1.08 2.66
C VAL A 457 25.13 0.72 2.70
N TRP A 458 25.70 0.66 3.90
CA TRP A 458 27.04 0.14 4.12
C TRP A 458 26.97 -1.20 4.85
N ASN A 459 27.50 -2.26 4.25
CA ASN A 459 27.57 -3.61 4.82
C ASN A 459 29.01 -3.92 5.26
N CYS A 460 29.19 -4.24 6.55
CA CYS A 460 30.48 -4.34 7.22
C CYS A 460 30.84 -5.75 7.68
N GLN A 461 30.34 -6.79 6.99
CA GLN A 461 30.55 -8.20 7.37
C GLN A 461 32.02 -8.60 7.60
N ASN A 462 33.00 -7.92 7.01
CA ASN A 462 34.43 -8.19 7.16
C ASN A 462 35.22 -7.03 7.81
N ILE A 463 34.54 -6.11 8.47
CA ILE A 463 35.15 -4.95 9.16
C ILE A 463 35.06 -5.16 10.67
N SER A 464 36.13 -4.80 11.40
CA SER A 464 36.22 -4.94 12.87
C SER A 464 35.29 -3.95 13.59
N SER A 465 34.82 -4.31 14.79
CA SER A 465 34.08 -3.37 15.66
C SER A 465 34.90 -2.12 15.95
N GLY A 466 34.23 -0.96 16.05
CA GLY A 466 34.91 0.31 16.31
C GLY A 466 34.12 1.52 15.83
N THR A 467 34.70 2.69 16.04
CA THR A 467 34.17 3.96 15.51
C THR A 467 34.70 4.21 14.11
N TYR A 468 33.78 4.57 13.21
CA TYR A 468 34.07 4.94 11.83
C TYR A 468 33.48 6.32 11.54
N TYR A 469 33.99 6.97 10.51
CA TYR A 469 33.48 8.25 10.03
C TYR A 469 33.04 8.09 8.59
N TYR A 470 31.87 8.63 8.25
CA TYR A 470 31.48 8.80 6.85
C TYR A 470 31.52 10.28 6.50
N ARG A 471 32.06 10.56 5.32
CA ARG A 471 32.17 11.91 4.76
C ARG A 471 31.48 11.97 3.43
N MET A 472 30.58 12.93 3.28
CA MET A 472 29.96 13.27 2.00
C MET A 472 30.55 14.57 1.48
N SER A 473 30.93 14.57 0.19
CA SER A 473 31.38 15.74 -0.56
C SER A 473 30.39 16.04 -1.68
N PHE A 474 29.97 17.30 -1.79
CA PHE A 474 29.07 17.80 -2.82
C PHE A 474 29.36 19.28 -3.10
N GLN A 475 29.60 19.63 -4.37
CA GLN A 475 29.89 21.01 -4.81
C GLN A 475 30.92 21.77 -3.96
N GLY A 476 32.04 21.11 -3.65
CA GLY A 476 33.13 21.68 -2.86
C GLY A 476 32.86 21.77 -1.35
N SER A 477 31.66 21.40 -0.89
CA SER A 477 31.31 21.34 0.53
C SER A 477 31.37 19.91 1.07
N THR A 478 31.78 19.75 2.33
CA THR A 478 31.92 18.42 2.96
C THR A 478 31.23 18.36 4.31
N ILE A 479 30.48 17.27 4.56
CA ILE A 479 29.91 16.97 5.89
C ILE A 479 30.42 15.60 6.34
N THR A 480 30.91 15.53 7.59
CA THR A 480 31.41 14.30 8.21
C THR A 480 30.59 13.96 9.45
N LYS A 481 30.29 12.68 9.65
CA LYS A 481 29.61 12.17 10.84
C LYS A 481 30.23 10.86 11.30
N ALA A 482 30.14 10.58 12.60
CA ALA A 482 30.65 9.37 13.20
C ALA A 482 29.56 8.28 13.27
N MET A 483 29.98 7.02 13.26
CA MET A 483 29.15 5.83 13.43
C MET A 483 29.90 4.76 14.21
N VAL A 484 29.19 3.88 14.90
CA VAL A 484 29.76 2.83 15.75
C VAL A 484 29.31 1.47 15.23
N LEU A 485 30.26 0.65 14.79
CA LEU A 485 30.03 -0.75 14.46
C LEU A 485 30.25 -1.59 15.71
N LEU A 486 29.22 -2.33 16.11
CA LEU A 486 29.30 -3.37 17.14
C LEU A 486 29.28 -4.73 16.46
N ARG A 487 30.01 -5.70 17.00
CA ARG A 487 29.82 -7.11 16.67
C ARG A 487 29.34 -7.82 17.90
#